data_AF-A0A951HCR4-F1
#
_entry.id   AF-A0A951HCR4-F1
#
_cell.length_a   1.000
_cell.length_b   1.000
_cell.length_c   1.000
_cell.angle_alpha   90.00
_cell.angle_beta   90.00
_cell.angle_gamma   90.00
#
_symmetry.space_group_name_H-M   'P 1'
#
loop_
_entity.id
_entity.type
_entity.pdbx_description
1 polymer ?
#
loop_
_entity_poly.entity_id
_entity_poly.type
_entity_poly.pdbx_seq_one_letter_code
_entity_poly.pdbx_strand_id
1 'polypeptide(L)'
;MSLPPGGKQAWSEIMQGSTPVPDEINAGSPIVMAWTRFADGTGVAGGVYKSDTPTDYNIKFMWVFDAEGRQYPGYPIDVSDHQDFLAKSYEFTLTPDAGQTYRLNVVEAGKRS
;
A
#
# COMPACT_ATOMS: atom_id res chain seq x y z
N MET A 1 2.68 0.29 -8.45
CA MET A 1 1.42 -0.46 -8.35
C MET A 1 0.32 0.22 -9.13
N SER A 2 -0.52 -0.57 -9.78
CA SER A 2 -1.70 -0.09 -10.48
C SER A 2 -2.93 -0.24 -9.58
N LEU A 3 -3.64 0.85 -9.38
CA LEU A 3 -4.94 0.89 -8.71
C LEU A 3 -6.06 0.76 -9.74
N PRO A 4 -7.27 0.31 -9.36
CA PRO A 4 -8.43 0.41 -10.24
C PRO A 4 -8.74 1.88 -10.58
N PRO A 5 -9.55 2.15 -11.62
CA PRO A 5 -10.01 3.51 -11.92
C PRO A 5 -10.70 4.14 -10.70
N GLY A 6 -10.28 5.34 -10.28
CA GLY A 6 -10.78 6.01 -9.08
C GLY A 6 -10.25 5.45 -7.75
N GLY A 7 -9.33 4.48 -7.81
CA GLY A 7 -8.80 3.80 -6.63
C GLY A 7 -8.05 4.72 -5.66
N LYS A 8 -7.38 5.78 -6.13
CA LYS A 8 -6.67 6.70 -5.22
C LYS A 8 -7.62 7.39 -4.25
N GLN A 9 -8.74 7.89 -4.78
CA GLN A 9 -9.76 8.56 -3.99
C GLN A 9 -10.43 7.56 -3.06
N ALA A 10 -10.94 6.45 -3.61
CA ALA A 10 -11.66 5.44 -2.83
C ALA A 10 -10.82 4.88 -1.67
N TRP A 11 -9.54 4.59 -1.90
CA TRP A 11 -8.67 4.05 -0.86
C TRP A 11 -8.32 5.09 0.20
N SER A 12 -8.22 6.36 -0.18
CA SER A 12 -8.03 7.46 0.77
C SER A 12 -9.27 7.66 1.64
N GLU A 13 -10.48 7.54 1.08
CA GLU A 13 -11.74 7.62 1.83
C GLU A 13 -11.91 6.45 2.80
N ILE A 14 -11.54 5.22 2.38
CA ILE A 14 -11.49 4.06 3.27
C ILE A 14 -10.49 4.30 4.40
N MET A 15 -9.27 4.77 4.07
CA MET A 15 -8.25 5.09 5.07
C MET A 15 -8.78 6.09 6.10
N GLN A 16 -9.46 7.14 5.66
CA GLN A 16 -10.00 8.21 6.50
C GLN A 16 -11.31 7.84 7.23
N GLY A 17 -11.76 6.58 7.13
CA GLY A 17 -13.02 6.13 7.76
C GLY A 17 -14.28 6.76 7.15
N SER A 18 -14.16 7.44 6.01
CA SER A 18 -15.27 8.09 5.31
C SER A 18 -16.11 7.11 4.51
N THR A 19 -15.55 5.94 4.18
CA THR A 19 -16.27 4.81 3.58
C THR A 19 -16.46 3.71 4.62
N PRO A 20 -17.70 3.24 4.86
CA PRO A 20 -17.95 2.12 5.75
C PRO A 20 -17.20 0.86 5.29
N VAL A 21 -16.52 0.20 6.23
CA VAL A 21 -15.87 -1.10 6.01
C VAL A 21 -16.78 -2.18 6.60
N PRO A 22 -17.06 -3.28 5.86
CA PRO A 22 -17.88 -4.37 6.39
C PRO A 22 -17.40 -4.89 7.75
N ASP A 23 -18.33 -5.16 8.66
CA ASP A 23 -18.04 -5.64 10.01
C ASP A 23 -17.42 -7.04 10.02
N GLU A 24 -17.70 -7.84 8.99
CA GLU A 24 -17.12 -9.18 8.74
C GLU A 24 -15.61 -9.17 8.48
N ILE A 25 -15.04 -8.04 8.08
CA ILE A 25 -13.59 -7.90 7.97
C ILE A 25 -13.05 -7.72 9.38
N ASN A 26 -12.20 -8.65 9.82
CA ASN A 26 -11.53 -8.55 11.11
C ASN A 26 -10.55 -7.39 11.13
N ALA A 27 -10.39 -6.75 12.28
CA ALA A 27 -9.34 -5.76 12.45
C ALA A 27 -7.95 -6.36 12.19
N GLY A 28 -7.04 -5.52 11.69
CA GLY A 28 -5.72 -5.95 11.18
C GLY A 28 -5.76 -6.70 9.84
N SER A 29 -6.95 -6.96 9.25
CA SER A 29 -7.07 -7.60 7.94
C SER A 29 -7.01 -6.56 6.81
N PRO A 30 -6.36 -6.87 5.66
CA PRO A 30 -6.38 -5.98 4.51
C PRO A 30 -7.82 -5.79 3.98
N ILE A 31 -8.24 -4.54 3.82
CA ILE A 31 -9.53 -4.15 3.22
C ILE A 31 -9.39 -4.06 1.70
N VAL A 32 -8.36 -3.36 1.24
CA VAL A 32 -8.00 -3.21 -0.17
C VAL A 32 -6.49 -3.37 -0.31
N MET A 33 -6.07 -3.96 -1.43
CA MET A 33 -4.65 -4.20 -1.72
C MET A 33 -4.40 -4.17 -3.23
N ALA A 34 -3.22 -3.66 -3.61
CA ALA A 34 -2.66 -3.78 -4.95
C ALA A 34 -1.24 -4.31 -4.84
N TRP A 35 -0.84 -5.00 -5.90
CA TRP A 35 0.47 -5.61 -6.00
C TRP A 35 1.22 -5.07 -7.22
N THR A 36 2.54 -5.01 -7.13
CA THR A 36 3.42 -4.82 -8.28
C THR A 36 4.69 -5.63 -8.12
N ARG A 37 5.32 -5.97 -9.24
CA ARG A 37 6.62 -6.63 -9.24
C ARG A 37 7.60 -5.83 -10.10
N PHE A 38 8.82 -5.67 -9.60
CA PHE A 38 9.96 -5.11 -10.33
C PHE A 38 10.62 -6.20 -11.18
N ALA A 39 11.47 -5.78 -12.12
CA ALA A 39 12.11 -6.68 -13.08
C ALA A 39 13.08 -7.68 -12.42
N ASP A 40 13.70 -7.29 -11.30
CA ASP A 40 14.57 -8.15 -10.49
C ASP A 40 13.81 -9.16 -9.61
N GLY A 41 12.47 -9.15 -9.67
CA GLY A 41 11.62 -10.04 -8.91
C GLY A 41 11.13 -9.46 -7.59
N THR A 42 11.65 -8.31 -7.14
CA THR A 42 11.18 -7.60 -5.94
C THR A 42 9.69 -7.29 -6.06
N GLY A 43 8.91 -7.66 -5.06
CA GLY A 43 7.47 -7.43 -4.99
C GLY A 43 7.11 -6.32 -4.01
N VAL A 44 6.04 -5.57 -4.30
CA VAL A 44 5.45 -4.66 -3.32
C VAL A 44 3.94 -4.84 -3.29
N ALA A 45 3.40 -5.12 -2.10
CA ALA A 45 1.99 -5.02 -1.77
C ALA A 45 1.72 -3.69 -1.06
N GLY A 46 0.68 -2.97 -1.45
CA GLY A 46 0.24 -1.76 -0.76
C GLY A 46 -1.27 -1.71 -0.61
N GLY A 47 -1.75 -1.15 0.48
CA GLY A 47 -3.18 -1.13 0.76
C GLY A 47 -3.56 -0.51 2.10
N VAL A 48 -4.77 -0.85 2.54
CA VAL A 48 -5.35 -0.35 3.80
C VAL A 48 -5.77 -1.54 4.67
N TYR A 49 -5.34 -1.57 5.93
CA TYR A 49 -5.83 -2.46 6.98
C TYR A 49 -7.02 -1.85 7.71
N LYS A 50 -7.94 -2.69 8.16
CA LYS A 50 -8.97 -2.28 9.11
C LYS A 50 -8.33 -1.97 10.46
N SER A 51 -8.63 -0.80 11.02
CA SER A 51 -8.18 -0.44 12.36
C SER A 51 -8.79 -1.34 13.44
N ASP A 52 -8.05 -1.55 14.53
CA ASP A 52 -8.50 -2.26 15.73
C ASP A 52 -9.54 -1.44 16.52
N THR A 53 -9.54 -0.12 16.36
CA THR A 53 -10.49 0.77 17.03
C THR A 53 -11.50 1.32 16.02
N PRO A 54 -12.83 1.16 16.25
CA PRO A 54 -13.86 1.68 15.35
C PRO A 54 -13.85 3.21 15.16
N THR A 55 -13.22 3.94 16.08
CA THR A 55 -13.09 5.40 16.05
C THR A 55 -11.79 5.89 15.42
N ASP A 56 -10.86 4.97 15.12
CA ASP A 56 -9.56 5.31 14.54
C ASP A 56 -9.62 5.18 13.01
N TYR A 57 -8.80 5.98 12.34
CA TYR A 57 -8.56 5.85 10.92
C TYR A 57 -8.01 4.46 10.59
N ASN A 58 -8.35 3.95 9.41
CA ASN A 58 -7.78 2.72 8.90
C ASN A 58 -6.28 2.91 8.56
N ILE A 59 -5.52 1.83 8.63
CA ILE A 59 -4.05 1.91 8.63
C ILE A 59 -3.53 1.60 7.23
N LYS A 60 -2.76 2.52 6.66
CA LYS A 60 -2.07 2.29 5.39
C LYS A 60 -0.86 1.39 5.58
N PHE A 61 -0.60 0.52 4.61
CA PHE A 61 0.57 -0.35 4.64
C PHE A 61 1.27 -0.45 3.28
N MET A 62 2.56 -0.77 3.36
CA MET A 62 3.41 -1.17 2.24
C MET A 62 4.31 -2.31 2.70
N TRP A 63 4.21 -3.46 2.03
CA TRP A 63 5.04 -4.62 2.28
C TRP A 63 5.91 -4.89 1.06
N VAL A 64 7.19 -5.13 1.29
CA VAL A 64 8.15 -5.43 0.24
C VAL A 64 8.60 -6.87 0.39
N PHE A 65 8.71 -7.58 -0.74
CA PHE A 65 9.04 -8.99 -0.81
C PHE A 65 10.22 -9.21 -1.75
N ASP A 66 11.07 -10.17 -1.44
CA ASP A 66 12.16 -10.59 -2.32
C ASP A 66 11.65 -11.43 -3.50
N ALA A 67 12.56 -11.84 -4.38
CA ALA A 67 12.24 -12.62 -5.56
C ALA A 67 11.62 -13.99 -5.25
N GLU A 68 11.90 -14.53 -4.04
CA GLU A 68 11.35 -15.78 -3.53
C GLU A 68 10.02 -15.58 -2.76
N GLY A 69 9.56 -14.34 -2.62
CA GLY A 69 8.31 -14.00 -1.94
C GLY A 69 8.42 -13.89 -0.43
N ARG A 70 9.65 -13.82 0.13
CA ARG A 70 9.86 -13.56 1.56
C ARG A 70 9.77 -12.07 1.82
N GLN A 71 9.04 -11.68 2.85
CA GLN A 71 8.89 -10.28 3.21
C GLN A 71 10.20 -9.72 3.80
N TYR A 72 10.62 -8.54 3.33
CA TYR A 72 11.76 -7.83 3.91
C TYR A 72 11.41 -7.31 5.31
N PRO A 73 12.32 -7.47 6.30
CA PRO A 73 12.13 -6.91 7.63
C PRO A 73 12.31 -5.38 7.63
N GLY A 74 11.81 -4.71 8.67
CA GLY A 74 12.17 -3.32 8.97
C GLY A 74 11.44 -2.22 8.18
N TYR A 75 10.27 -2.52 7.61
CA TYR A 75 9.43 -1.55 6.88
C TYR A 75 10.22 -0.67 5.89
N PRO A 76 10.84 -1.26 4.86
CA PRO A 76 11.67 -0.53 3.90
C PRO A 76 10.92 0.62 3.20
N ILE A 77 9.58 0.58 3.19
CA ILE A 77 8.73 1.73 2.84
C ILE A 77 7.96 2.14 4.09
N ASP A 78 8.35 3.26 4.70
CA ASP A 78 7.58 3.87 5.78
C ASP A 78 6.43 4.69 5.20
N VAL A 79 5.22 4.41 5.66
CA VAL A 79 3.99 5.12 5.26
C VAL A 79 3.24 5.73 6.43
N SER A 80 3.84 5.73 7.62
CA SER A 80 3.23 6.25 8.86
C SER A 80 2.95 7.75 8.79
N ASP A 81 3.82 8.53 8.13
CA ASP A 81 3.64 9.97 7.93
C ASP A 81 2.60 10.33 6.84
N HIS A 82 2.10 9.34 6.09
CA HIS A 82 1.23 9.58 4.95
C HIS A 82 -0.22 9.28 5.28
N GLN A 83 -1.01 10.34 5.47
CA GLN A 83 -2.43 10.27 5.84
C GLN A 83 -3.37 9.90 4.68
N ASP A 84 -2.86 9.71 3.45
CA ASP A 84 -3.66 9.36 2.28
C ASP A 84 -2.90 8.54 1.20
N PHE A 85 -3.60 8.17 0.13
CA PHE A 85 -3.07 7.50 -1.07
C PHE A 85 -2.89 8.45 -2.27
N LEU A 86 -2.87 9.77 -2.05
CA LEU A 86 -2.68 10.76 -3.12
C LEU A 86 -1.21 10.86 -3.56
N ALA A 87 -0.29 10.36 -2.74
CA ALA A 87 1.13 10.23 -3.11
C ALA A 87 1.28 9.50 -4.45
N LYS A 88 2.03 10.11 -5.37
CA LYS A 88 2.22 9.59 -6.73
C LYS A 88 3.29 8.50 -6.79
N SER A 89 4.22 8.49 -5.85
CA SER A 89 5.27 7.49 -5.76
C SER A 89 5.91 7.43 -4.38
N TYR A 90 6.56 6.30 -4.08
CA TYR A 90 7.44 6.13 -2.93
C TYR A 90 8.83 5.74 -3.43
N GLU A 91 9.87 6.34 -2.85
CA GLU A 91 11.25 5.90 -3.04
C GLU A 91 11.67 5.10 -1.82
N PHE A 92 12.39 4.00 -2.05
CA PHE A 92 12.83 3.12 -0.96
C PHE A 92 14.09 2.34 -1.31
N THR A 93 14.76 1.86 -0.27
CA THR A 93 15.87 0.89 -0.36
C THR A 93 15.51 -0.34 0.45
N LEU A 94 16.05 -1.51 0.06
CA LEU A 94 15.75 -2.77 0.75
C LEU A 94 16.55 -2.91 2.05
N THR A 95 17.76 -2.36 2.08
CA THR A 95 18.61 -2.25 3.26
C THR A 95 19.31 -0.88 3.26
N PRO A 96 19.74 -0.36 4.43
CA PRO A 96 20.42 0.93 4.53
C PRO A 96 21.68 1.03 3.65
N ASP A 97 22.37 -0.10 3.47
CA ASP A 97 23.60 -0.20 2.67
C ASP A 97 23.35 -0.66 1.23
N ALA A 98 22.09 -0.88 0.82
CA ALA A 98 21.78 -1.25 -0.54
C ALA A 98 22.07 -0.06 -1.47
N GLY A 99 23.04 -0.22 -2.38
CA GLY A 99 23.32 0.76 -3.43
C GLY A 99 22.20 0.92 -4.47
N GLN A 100 21.09 0.17 -4.33
CA GLN A 100 19.96 0.19 -5.25
C GLN A 100 18.75 0.89 -4.62
N THR A 101 18.30 1.95 -5.28
CA THR A 101 17.06 2.67 -4.94
C THR A 101 15.93 2.25 -5.86
N TYR A 102 14.77 1.98 -5.27
CA TYR A 102 13.54 1.63 -5.97
C TYR A 102 12.61 2.82 -5.99
N ARG A 103 11.84 2.95 -7.08
CA ARG A 103 10.74 3.91 -7.19
C ARG A 103 9.44 3.17 -7.46
N LEU A 104 8.59 3.10 -6.44
CA LEU A 104 7.22 2.59 -6.56
C LEU A 104 6.31 3.70 -7.07
N ASN A 105 5.91 3.65 -8.33
CA ASN A 105 4.89 4.56 -8.85
C ASN A 105 3.48 4.06 -8.49
N VAL A 106 2.62 4.94 -8.00
CA VAL A 106 1.19 4.67 -7.77
C VAL A 106 0.39 5.30 -8.90
N VAL A 107 -0.15 4.45 -9.77
CA VAL A 107 -0.92 4.87 -10.94
C VAL A 107 -2.33 4.31 -10.86
N GLU A 108 -3.31 5.04 -11.36
CA GLU A 108 -4.65 4.49 -11.58
C GLU A 108 -4.69 3.87 -12.97
N ALA A 109 -5.33 2.72 -13.09
CA ALA A 109 -5.66 2.16 -14.38
C ALA A 109 -6.51 3.19 -15.15
N GLY A 110 -6.15 3.45 -16.39
CA GLY A 110 -6.97 4.28 -17.26
C GLY A 110 -8.39 3.72 -17.32
N LYS A 111 -9.41 4.59 -17.30
CA LYS A 111 -10.75 4.16 -17.69
C LYS A 111 -10.61 3.54 -19.09
N ARG A 112 -10.91 2.25 -19.24
CA ARG A 112 -11.14 1.70 -20.57
C ARG A 112 -12.30 2.53 -21.14
N SER A 113 -11.97 3.35 -22.13
CA SER A 113 -12.96 4.09 -22.92
C SER A 113 -13.63 3.15 -23.90
#